data_AF-A0A6N4SQV2-F1
#
_entry.id   AF-A0A6N4SQV2-F1
#
_cell.length_a   1.000
_cell.length_b   1.000
_cell.length_c   1.000
_cell.angle_alpha   90.00
_cell.angle_beta   90.00
_cell.angle_gamma   90.00
#
_symmetry.space_group_name_H-M   'P 1'
#
loop_
_entity.id
_entity.type
_entity.pdbx_description
1 polymer ?
#
loop_
_entity_poly.entity_id
_entity_poly.type
_entity_poly.pdbx_seq_one_letter_code
_entity_poly.pdbx_strand_id
1 'polypeptide(L)'
;MKKRRKRTSRSYASSPAHSSIEDFKTIVIYSTLGLATASGVFLAGRHFYKKSKANNVEKKSLQEGNPATYAKQLKMAFDNDTWFGWGTNENQVLQVFNQIPSKAFYQKVQKAYADLYGKSLNSDLEDELSSDDYNTVIRLLSSKNAK
;
A
#
# COMPACT_ATOMS: atom_id res chain seq x y z
N MET A 1 -82.35 -14.87 37.92
CA MET A 1 -81.05 -14.60 38.56
C MET A 1 -80.25 -15.89 38.71
N LYS A 2 -79.12 -16.06 37.99
CA LYS A 2 -77.98 -16.92 38.37
C LYS A 2 -76.78 -16.56 37.48
N LYS A 3 -75.85 -15.77 38.03
CA LYS A 3 -74.51 -15.51 37.46
C LYS A 3 -73.65 -16.77 37.61
N ARG A 4 -72.79 -17.08 36.63
CA ARG A 4 -71.42 -17.65 36.80
C ARG A 4 -70.78 -17.91 35.42
N ARG A 5 -69.88 -17.03 34.96
CA ARG A 5 -68.40 -17.01 35.09
C ARG A 5 -67.73 -17.57 33.82
N LYS A 6 -67.18 -16.65 33.02
CA LYS A 6 -66.27 -16.91 31.89
C LYS A 6 -65.07 -17.73 32.38
N ARG A 7 -64.76 -18.85 31.74
CA ARG A 7 -63.49 -19.56 31.89
C ARG A 7 -62.46 -18.88 30.98
N THR A 8 -61.56 -18.11 31.56
CA THR A 8 -60.34 -17.64 30.92
C THR A 8 -59.32 -18.79 30.90
N SER A 9 -58.97 -19.30 29.71
CA SER A 9 -57.80 -20.16 29.54
C SER A 9 -56.53 -19.32 29.68
N ARG A 10 -55.63 -19.77 30.55
CA ARG A 10 -54.36 -19.13 30.93
C ARG A 10 -53.47 -18.90 29.70
N SER A 11 -53.04 -17.65 29.51
CA SER A 11 -51.87 -17.33 28.68
C SER A 11 -50.61 -17.65 29.48
N TYR A 12 -49.74 -18.49 28.95
CA TYR A 12 -48.42 -18.75 29.53
C TYR A 12 -47.59 -17.48 29.41
N ALA A 13 -47.21 -16.89 30.55
CA ALA A 13 -46.30 -15.76 30.59
C ALA A 13 -44.88 -16.28 30.30
N SER A 14 -44.30 -15.87 29.17
CA SER A 14 -42.89 -16.06 28.85
C SER A 14 -42.03 -15.19 29.77
N SER A 15 -41.10 -15.81 30.50
CA SER A 15 -40.22 -15.15 31.47
C SER A 15 -39.10 -14.35 30.77
N PRO A 16 -38.79 -13.10 31.18
CA PRO A 16 -37.95 -12.15 30.43
C PRO A 16 -36.44 -12.38 30.55
N ALA A 17 -35.97 -13.32 31.38
CA ALA A 17 -34.54 -13.54 31.62
C ALA A 17 -33.86 -14.40 30.53
N HIS A 18 -34.62 -15.09 29.68
CA HIS A 18 -34.09 -16.02 28.67
C HIS A 18 -33.84 -15.36 27.30
N SER A 19 -34.38 -14.15 27.04
CA SER A 19 -34.17 -13.44 25.78
C SER A 19 -32.88 -12.62 25.75
N SER A 20 -32.47 -12.04 26.89
CA SER A 20 -31.36 -11.08 26.96
C SER A 20 -29.99 -11.69 26.65
N ILE A 21 -29.78 -12.98 26.97
CA ILE A 21 -28.52 -13.69 26.70
C ILE A 21 -28.39 -14.06 25.22
N GLU A 22 -29.50 -14.43 24.58
CA GLU A 22 -29.53 -14.76 23.15
C GLU A 22 -29.40 -13.49 22.28
N ASP A 23 -29.99 -12.37 22.70
CA ASP A 23 -29.81 -11.07 22.07
C ASP A 23 -28.35 -10.60 22.14
N PHE A 24 -27.69 -10.79 23.29
CA PHE A 24 -26.27 -10.44 23.46
C PHE A 24 -25.35 -11.28 22.58
N LYS A 25 -25.54 -12.61 22.53
CA LYS A 25 -24.79 -13.49 21.62
C LYS A 25 -24.96 -13.05 20.16
N THR A 26 -26.19 -12.67 19.79
CA THR A 26 -26.53 -12.21 18.43
C THR A 26 -25.83 -10.89 18.10
N ILE A 27 -25.85 -9.90 19.01
CA ILE A 27 -25.14 -8.63 18.85
C ILE A 27 -23.63 -8.84 18.72
N VAL A 28 -23.05 -9.74 19.52
CA VAL A 28 -21.62 -10.08 19.44
C VAL A 28 -21.28 -10.77 18.12
N ILE A 29 -22.11 -11.69 17.63
CA ILE A 29 -21.90 -12.37 16.35
C ILE A 29 -22.02 -11.39 15.16
N TYR A 30 -23.04 -10.52 15.12
CA TYR A 30 -23.20 -9.57 14.01
C TYR A 30 -22.13 -8.48 14.01
N SER A 31 -21.73 -7.97 15.18
CA SER A 31 -20.63 -7.01 15.28
C SER A 31 -19.30 -7.61 14.85
N THR A 32 -18.99 -8.84 15.25
CA THR A 32 -17.76 -9.54 14.82
C THR A 32 -17.81 -9.88 13.33
N LEU A 33 -18.95 -10.32 12.79
CA LEU A 33 -19.11 -10.57 11.34
C LEU A 33 -18.98 -9.28 10.53
N GLY A 34 -19.57 -8.17 11.01
CA GLY A 34 -19.46 -6.85 10.40
C GLY A 34 -18.03 -6.32 10.40
N LEU A 35 -17.31 -6.45 11.53
CA LEU A 35 -15.92 -6.03 11.63
C LEU A 35 -14.97 -6.94 10.82
N ALA A 36 -15.18 -8.26 10.83
CA ALA A 36 -14.40 -9.22 10.05
C ALA A 36 -14.60 -9.04 8.54
N THR A 37 -15.84 -8.85 8.09
CA THR A 37 -16.12 -8.59 6.66
C THR A 37 -15.56 -7.23 6.23
N ALA A 38 -15.74 -6.17 7.02
CA ALA A 38 -15.19 -4.85 6.71
C ALA A 38 -13.65 -4.86 6.67
N SER A 39 -12.99 -5.48 7.66
CA SER A 39 -11.54 -5.60 7.68
C SER A 39 -11.01 -6.46 6.53
N GLY A 40 -11.67 -7.58 6.22
CA GLY A 40 -11.32 -8.44 5.09
C GLY A 40 -11.41 -7.72 3.74
N VAL A 41 -12.51 -7.00 3.50
CA VAL A 41 -12.71 -6.20 2.27
C VAL A 41 -11.69 -5.06 2.17
N PHE A 42 -11.38 -4.39 3.29
CA PHE A 42 -10.37 -3.33 3.34
C PHE A 42 -8.97 -3.85 2.98
N LEU A 43 -8.54 -4.98 3.57
CA LEU A 43 -7.23 -5.56 3.31
C LEU A 43 -7.12 -6.07 1.86
N ALA A 44 -8.15 -6.76 1.36
CA ALA A 44 -8.20 -7.21 -0.03
C ALA A 44 -8.15 -6.02 -0.99
N GLY A 45 -8.98 -5.00 -0.77
CA GLY A 45 -8.98 -3.77 -1.57
C GLY A 45 -7.61 -3.09 -1.60
N ARG A 46 -6.95 -2.95 -0.45
CA ARG A 46 -5.59 -2.39 -0.35
C ARG A 46 -4.56 -3.21 -1.13
N HIS A 47 -4.65 -4.54 -1.09
CA HIS A 47 -3.72 -5.42 -1.80
C HIS A 47 -3.87 -5.29 -3.32
N PHE A 48 -5.10 -5.33 -3.83
CA PHE A 48 -5.37 -5.21 -5.27
C PHE A 48 -5.11 -3.80 -5.80
N TYR A 49 -5.43 -2.76 -5.02
CA TYR A 49 -5.14 -1.37 -5.40
C TYR A 49 -3.64 -1.14 -5.66
N LYS A 50 -2.77 -1.66 -4.78
CA LYS A 50 -1.31 -1.59 -4.98
C LYS A 50 -0.87 -2.26 -6.28
N LYS A 51 -1.35 -3.49 -6.56
CA LYS A 51 -1.00 -4.22 -7.79
C LYS A 51 -1.48 -3.52 -9.06
N SER A 52 -2.73 -3.04 -9.08
CA SER A 52 -3.26 -2.35 -10.26
C SER A 52 -2.53 -1.05 -10.56
N LYS A 53 -2.10 -0.31 -9.54
CA LYS A 53 -1.32 0.92 -9.73
C LYS A 53 0.06 0.63 -10.31
N ALA A 54 0.78 -0.34 -9.76
CA ALA A 54 2.10 -0.75 -10.24
C ALA A 54 2.06 -1.17 -11.72
N ASN A 55 1.10 -2.03 -12.10
CA ASN A 55 0.96 -2.52 -13.48
C ASN A 55 0.69 -1.39 -14.50
N ASN A 56 -0.06 -0.36 -14.11
CA ASN A 56 -0.32 0.79 -14.98
C ASN A 56 0.92 1.67 -15.17
N VAL A 57 1.71 1.88 -14.12
CA VAL A 57 2.99 2.60 -14.20
C VAL A 57 3.99 1.81 -15.04
N GLU A 58 4.01 0.49 -14.88
CA GLU A 58 4.87 -0.42 -15.63
C GLU A 58 4.60 -0.37 -17.14
N LYS A 59 3.33 -0.43 -17.58
CA LYS A 59 2.97 -0.31 -19.00
C LYS A 59 3.40 1.02 -19.60
N LYS A 60 3.39 2.10 -18.81
CA LYS A 60 3.83 3.43 -19.25
C LYS A 60 5.35 3.55 -19.35
N SER A 61 6.13 2.71 -18.66
CA SER A 61 7.59 2.71 -18.73
C SER A 61 8.16 2.18 -20.05
N LEU A 62 7.29 1.69 -20.97
CA LEU A 62 7.70 1.21 -22.29
C LEU A 62 7.99 2.37 -23.26
N GLN A 63 7.62 3.60 -22.91
CA GLN A 63 7.95 4.81 -23.66
C GLN A 63 9.24 5.42 -23.12
N GLU A 64 10.21 5.69 -24.00
CA GLU A 64 11.47 6.34 -23.68
C GLU A 64 11.22 7.75 -23.10
N GLY A 65 11.95 8.12 -22.04
CA GLY A 65 11.77 9.42 -21.34
C GLY A 65 10.70 9.45 -20.25
N ASN A 66 10.01 8.33 -19.94
CA ASN A 66 9.04 8.25 -18.84
C ASN A 66 9.74 8.15 -17.46
N PRO A 67 9.28 8.87 -16.42
CA PRO A 67 9.81 8.71 -15.05
C PRO A 67 9.89 7.27 -14.53
N ALA A 68 8.98 6.40 -14.95
CA ALA A 68 9.00 4.98 -14.59
C ALA A 68 10.19 4.21 -15.19
N THR A 69 10.69 4.63 -16.36
CA THR A 69 11.88 4.05 -17.00
C THR A 69 13.13 4.34 -16.18
N TYR A 70 13.29 5.58 -15.73
CA TYR A 70 14.38 5.98 -14.81
C TYR A 70 14.30 5.20 -13.49
N ALA A 71 13.09 5.01 -12.94
CA ALA A 71 12.90 4.22 -11.73
C ALA A 71 13.34 2.76 -11.91
N LYS A 72 13.02 2.15 -13.07
CA LYS A 72 13.48 0.79 -13.40
C LYS A 72 15.00 0.73 -13.58
N GLN A 73 15.60 1.71 -14.25
CA GLN A 73 17.05 1.76 -14.42
C GLN A 73 17.78 1.89 -13.09
N LEU A 74 17.27 2.70 -12.15
CA LEU A 74 17.80 2.80 -10.80
C LEU A 74 17.66 1.47 -10.06
N LYS A 75 16.49 0.82 -10.15
CA LYS A 75 16.31 -0.48 -9.50
C LYS A 75 17.28 -1.54 -10.04
N MET A 76 17.46 -1.61 -11.36
CA MET A 76 18.44 -2.51 -11.97
C MET A 76 19.88 -2.19 -11.57
N ALA A 77 20.19 -0.91 -11.31
CA ALA A 77 21.51 -0.51 -10.84
C ALA A 77 21.74 -0.91 -9.37
N PHE A 78 20.71 -0.86 -8.52
CA PHE A 78 20.77 -1.35 -7.14
C PHE A 78 20.85 -2.87 -7.09
N ASP A 79 20.04 -3.55 -7.89
CA ASP A 79 20.00 -5.01 -7.96
C ASP A 79 21.12 -5.56 -8.88
N ASN A 80 22.34 -5.02 -8.80
CA ASN A 80 23.45 -5.45 -9.65
C ASN A 80 23.73 -6.94 -9.38
N ASP A 81 23.31 -7.78 -10.31
CA ASP A 81 23.25 -9.24 -10.18
C ASP A 81 24.66 -9.83 -10.33
N THR A 82 25.52 -9.57 -9.35
CA THR A 82 26.74 -10.35 -9.17
C THR A 82 26.35 -11.77 -8.76
N TRP A 83 27.22 -12.75 -9.00
CA TRP A 83 26.96 -14.18 -8.70
C TRP A 83 26.46 -14.46 -7.26
N PHE A 84 26.65 -13.50 -6.35
CA PHE A 84 26.27 -13.60 -4.95
C PHE A 84 25.12 -12.66 -4.54
N GLY A 85 24.54 -11.91 -5.48
CA GLY A 85 23.41 -11.02 -5.22
C GLY A 85 23.75 -9.82 -4.33
N TRP A 86 25.01 -9.38 -4.32
CA TRP A 86 25.47 -8.22 -3.57
C TRP A 86 26.14 -7.18 -4.46
N GLY A 87 25.96 -5.92 -4.10
CA GLY A 87 26.62 -4.78 -4.73
C GLY A 87 25.68 -3.92 -5.58
N THR A 88 26.14 -2.71 -5.84
CA THR A 88 25.44 -1.67 -6.61
C THR A 88 26.27 -1.34 -7.86
N ASN A 89 25.63 -0.88 -8.92
CA ASN A 89 26.32 -0.28 -10.06
C ASN A 89 26.24 1.25 -9.95
N GLU A 90 27.15 1.84 -9.17
CA GLU A 90 27.16 3.26 -8.85
C GLU A 90 27.32 4.12 -10.11
N ASN A 91 28.09 3.63 -11.08
CA ASN A 91 28.25 4.28 -12.39
C ASN A 91 26.92 4.40 -13.13
N GLN A 92 26.10 3.34 -13.11
CA GLN A 92 24.78 3.36 -13.72
C GLN A 92 23.83 4.29 -12.96
N VAL A 93 23.90 4.32 -11.62
CA VAL A 93 23.13 5.30 -10.82
C VAL A 93 23.48 6.72 -11.23
N LEU A 94 24.77 7.07 -11.29
CA LEU A 94 25.24 8.39 -11.69
C LEU A 94 24.82 8.74 -13.14
N GLN A 95 24.88 7.78 -14.07
CA GLN A 95 24.43 7.97 -15.44
C GLN A 95 22.94 8.33 -15.50
N VAL A 96 22.10 7.60 -14.77
CA VAL A 96 20.66 7.88 -14.72
C VAL A 96 20.40 9.26 -14.12
N PHE A 97 21.07 9.62 -13.02
CA PHE A 97 20.95 10.96 -12.42
C PHE A 97 21.41 12.08 -13.34
N ASN A 98 22.42 11.86 -14.17
CA ASN A 98 22.81 12.83 -15.20
C ASN A 98 21.70 13.05 -16.22
N GLN A 99 21.01 11.99 -16.64
CA GLN A 99 19.91 12.05 -17.61
C GLN A 99 18.60 12.64 -17.06
N ILE A 100 18.45 12.78 -15.74
CA ILE A 100 17.26 13.42 -15.14
C ILE A 100 17.29 14.93 -15.45
N PRO A 101 16.26 15.49 -16.12
CA PRO A 101 16.33 16.86 -16.63
C PRO A 101 16.13 17.94 -15.55
N SER A 102 15.31 17.68 -14.53
CA SER A 102 14.99 18.67 -13.49
C SER A 102 14.61 18.03 -12.16
N LYS A 103 14.59 18.83 -11.09
CA LYS A 103 14.12 18.40 -9.76
C LYS A 103 12.64 17.98 -9.79
N ALA A 104 11.81 18.67 -10.56
CA ALA A 104 10.40 18.31 -10.74
C ALA A 104 10.25 16.96 -11.45
N PHE A 105 11.11 16.66 -12.42
CA PHE A 105 11.14 15.34 -13.03
C PHE A 105 11.59 14.26 -12.05
N TYR A 106 12.62 14.53 -11.24
CA TYR A 106 13.06 13.61 -10.18
C TYR A 106 11.94 13.25 -9.21
N GLN A 107 11.10 14.20 -8.79
CA GLN A 107 9.93 13.91 -7.94
C GLN A 107 8.96 12.92 -8.60
N LYS A 108 8.78 13.01 -9.93
CA LYS A 108 7.99 12.03 -10.69
C LYS A 108 8.66 10.66 -10.70
N VAL A 109 10.00 10.61 -10.79
CA VAL A 109 10.78 9.36 -10.70
C VAL A 109 10.62 8.73 -9.32
N GLN A 110 10.76 9.50 -8.23
CA GLN A 110 10.54 9.02 -6.86
C GLN A 110 9.13 8.44 -6.69
N LYS A 111 8.11 9.12 -7.22
CA LYS A 111 6.72 8.63 -7.20
C LYS A 111 6.59 7.33 -7.98
N ALA A 112 7.14 7.25 -9.19
CA ALA A 112 7.08 6.06 -10.01
C ALA A 112 7.80 4.87 -9.34
N TYR A 113 8.95 5.11 -8.73
CA TYR A 113 9.70 4.12 -7.96
C TYR A 113 8.88 3.57 -6.79
N ALA A 114 8.27 4.45 -6.00
CA ALA A 114 7.39 4.05 -4.90
C ALA A 114 6.14 3.28 -5.37
N ASP A 115 5.59 3.65 -6.53
CA ASP A 115 4.45 2.97 -7.12
C ASP A 115 4.81 1.57 -7.66
N LEU A 116 6.03 1.38 -8.17
CA LEU A 116 6.54 0.10 -8.70
C LEU A 116 6.99 -0.85 -7.59
N TYR A 117 7.77 -0.36 -6.63
CA TYR A 117 8.49 -1.20 -5.66
C TYR A 117 7.96 -1.10 -4.23
N GLY A 118 7.04 -0.17 -3.97
CA GLY A 118 6.48 0.03 -2.63
C GLY A 118 7.48 0.57 -1.61
N LYS A 119 8.65 1.05 -2.05
CA LYS A 119 9.72 1.64 -1.24
C LYS A 119 10.03 3.08 -1.66
N SER A 120 10.63 3.85 -0.76
CA SER A 120 11.15 5.19 -1.10
C SER A 120 12.44 5.05 -1.89
N LEU A 121 12.56 5.77 -3.01
CA LEU A 121 13.82 5.83 -3.77
C LEU A 121 14.97 6.39 -2.91
N ASN A 122 14.69 7.34 -2.01
CA ASN A 122 15.74 7.89 -1.15
C ASN A 122 16.25 6.87 -0.13
N SER A 123 15.37 6.00 0.37
CA SER A 123 15.77 4.94 1.30
C SER A 123 16.70 3.96 0.61
N ASP A 124 16.33 3.47 -0.58
CA ASP A 124 17.21 2.55 -1.32
C ASP A 124 18.51 3.27 -1.75
N LEU A 125 18.50 4.58 -2.05
CA LEU A 125 19.75 5.31 -2.31
C LEU A 125 20.67 5.39 -1.08
N GLU A 126 20.11 5.51 0.13
CA GLU A 126 20.87 5.55 1.38
C GLU A 126 21.41 4.17 1.77
N ASP A 127 20.65 3.12 1.46
CA ASP A 127 21.02 1.73 1.75
C ASP A 127 22.08 1.20 0.76
N GLU A 128 21.96 1.56 -0.52
CA GLU A 128 22.74 0.98 -1.62
C GLU A 128 24.02 1.76 -1.97
N LEU A 129 24.13 3.03 -1.58
CA LEU A 129 25.29 3.88 -1.89
C LEU A 129 26.15 4.18 -0.67
N SER A 130 27.45 4.32 -0.91
CA SER A 130 28.36 4.91 0.07
C SER A 130 27.97 6.37 0.35
N SER A 131 28.41 6.92 1.48
CA SER A 131 28.15 8.32 1.81
C SER A 131 28.70 9.30 0.75
N ASP A 132 29.84 8.97 0.13
CA ASP A 132 30.47 9.81 -0.89
C ASP A 132 29.69 9.79 -2.22
N ASP A 133 29.20 8.62 -2.62
CA ASP A 133 28.39 8.45 -3.83
C ASP A 133 27.00 9.09 -3.65
N TYR A 134 26.39 8.91 -2.48
CA TYR A 134 25.14 9.57 -2.13
C TYR A 134 25.29 11.09 -2.20
N ASN A 135 26.33 11.65 -1.59
CA ASN A 135 26.62 13.09 -1.65
C ASN A 135 26.82 13.59 -3.09
N THR A 136 27.44 12.78 -3.94
CA THR A 136 27.62 13.09 -5.37
C THR A 136 26.28 13.16 -6.10
N VAL A 137 25.40 12.17 -5.87
CA VAL A 137 24.05 12.12 -6.42
C VAL A 137 23.21 13.33 -5.97
N ILE A 138 23.26 13.66 -4.68
CA ILE A 138 22.55 14.84 -4.13
C ILE A 138 23.08 16.14 -4.73
N ARG A 139 24.39 16.26 -4.95
CA ARG A 139 25.00 17.43 -5.62
C ARG A 139 24.54 17.56 -7.07
N LEU A 140 24.49 16.45 -7.82
CA LEU A 140 23.96 16.41 -9.19
C LEU A 140 22.48 16.81 -9.24
N LEU A 141 21.67 16.35 -8.29
CA LEU A 141 20.28 16.75 -8.21
C LEU A 141 20.13 18.24 -7.84
N SER A 142 20.96 18.71 -6.92
CA SER A 142 20.93 20.07 -6.41
C SER A 142 21.30 21.10 -7.48
N SER A 143 22.23 20.76 -8.38
CA SER A 143 22.65 21.61 -9.51
C SER A 143 21.61 21.71 -10.62
N LYS A 144 20.60 20.82 -10.65
CA LYS A 144 19.50 20.89 -11.63
C LYS A 144 18.53 21.99 -11.25
N ASN A 145 18.13 22.77 -12.25
CA ASN A 145 17.16 23.86 -12.08
C ASN A 145 15.78 23.32 -11.71
N ALA A 146 15.05 24.07 -10.89
CA ALA A 146 13.62 23.89 -10.67
C ALA A 146 12.85 24.56 -11.83
N LYS A 147 12.87 23.95 -13.01
CA LYS A 147 11.97 24.32 -14.11
C LYS A 147 10.88 23.27 -14.23
#